data_AF-A0A949AC90-F1
#
_entry.id   AF-A0A949AC90-F1
#
_cell.length_a   1.000
_cell.length_b   1.000
_cell.length_c   1.000
_cell.angle_alpha   90.00
_cell.angle_beta   90.00
_cell.angle_gamma   90.00
#
_symmetry.space_group_name_H-M   'P 1'
#
loop_
_entity.id
_entity.type
_entity.pdbx_description
1 polymer ?
#
loop_
_entity_poly.entity_id
_entity_poly.type
_entity_poly.pdbx_seq_one_letter_code
_entity_poly.pdbx_strand_id
1 'polypeptide(L)' 'MAEGETRHDKFKRLAAQRVTNALKKIELIGNLSSPGYESTPEEVDKIFLALQQTLDNTKARFSKSRKEETGKFEL' A
#
# COMPACT_ATOMS: atom_id res chain seq x y z
N MET A 1 23.97 5.82 -1.36
CA MET A 1 23.66 4.58 -0.62
C MET A 1 24.45 4.65 0.67
N ALA A 2 23.83 4.51 1.84
CA ALA A 2 24.57 4.51 3.11
C ALA A 2 25.16 3.11 3.33
N GLU A 3 26.48 3.04 3.43
CA GLU A 3 27.23 1.81 3.64
C GLU A 3 26.97 1.30 5.07
N GLY A 4 26.42 0.08 5.21
CA GLY A 4 26.10 -0.53 6.52
C GLY A 4 24.61 -0.77 6.83
N GLU A 5 23.68 -0.45 5.91
CA GLU A 5 22.24 -0.68 6.14
C GLU A 5 21.87 -2.18 6.14
N THR A 6 21.27 -2.70 7.22
CA THR A 6 20.74 -4.06 7.23
C THR A 6 19.50 -4.18 6.34
N ARG A 7 19.15 -5.41 5.93
CA ARG A 7 17.90 -5.66 5.18
C ARG A 7 16.66 -5.09 5.91
N HIS A 8 16.66 -5.15 7.23
CA HIS A 8 15.57 -4.62 8.05
C HIS A 8 15.58 -3.08 8.11
N ASP A 9 16.74 -2.44 8.20
CA ASP A 9 16.85 -0.98 8.15
C ASP A 9 16.44 -0.43 6.78
N LYS A 10 16.84 -1.12 5.70
CA LYS A 10 16.37 -0.83 4.35
C LYS A 10 14.85 -0.92 4.23
N PHE A 11 14.26 -1.95 4.82
CA PHE A 11 12.81 -2.09 4.86
C PHE A 11 12.16 -0.92 5.60
N LYS A 12 12.62 -0.60 6.82
CA LYS A 12 12.07 0.51 7.62
C LYS A 12 12.15 1.85 6.88
N ARG A 13 13.31 2.19 6.30
CA ARG A 13 13.51 3.44 5.57
C ARG A 13 12.58 3.53 4.36
N LEU A 14 12.54 2.48 3.55
CA LEU A 14 11.70 2.46 2.35
C LEU A 14 10.20 2.40 2.70
N ALA A 15 9.82 1.67 3.75
CA ALA A 15 8.45 1.61 4.23
C ALA A 15 7.98 2.98 4.72
N ALA A 16 8.77 3.66 5.56
CA ALA A 16 8.46 5.00 6.05
C ALA A 16 8.25 5.98 4.88
N GLN A 17 9.19 6.02 3.93
CA GLN A 17 9.06 6.89 2.76
C GLN A 17 7.82 6.58 1.92
N ARG A 18 7.54 5.30 1.66
CA ARG A 18 6.40 4.87 0.83
C ARG A 18 5.06 5.11 1.51
N VAL A 19 4.94 4.83 2.80
CA VAL A 19 3.72 5.07 3.58
C VAL A 19 3.43 6.57 3.64
N THR A 20 4.42 7.40 3.94
CA THR A 20 4.25 8.86 3.94
C THR A 20 3.78 9.39 2.58
N ASN A 21 4.35 8.89 1.48
CA ASN A 21 3.91 9.29 0.15
C ASN A 21 2.49 8.82 -0.16
N ALA A 22 2.12 7.59 0.23
CA ALA A 22 0.77 7.08 0.04
C ALA A 22 -0.26 7.92 0.82
N LEU A 23 0.01 8.24 2.09
CA LEU A 23 -0.86 9.08 2.91
C LEU A 23 -1.07 10.45 2.27
N LYS A 24 -0.01 11.12 1.82
CA LYS A 24 -0.12 12.40 1.10
C LYS A 24 -1.00 12.31 -0.15
N LYS A 25 -0.93 11.21 -0.90
CA LYS A 25 -1.79 11.02 -2.08
C LYS A 25 -3.25 10.81 -1.69
N ILE A 26 -3.51 10.08 -0.61
CA ILE A 26 -4.86 9.88 -0.06
C ILE A 26 -5.42 11.22 0.45
N GLU A 27 -4.63 12.05 1.12
CA GLU A 27 -5.05 13.40 1.54
C GLU A 27 -5.41 14.28 0.33
N LEU A 28 -4.63 14.24 -0.75
CA LEU A 28 -4.96 14.95 -1.99
C LEU A 28 -6.26 14.45 -2.63
N ILE A 29 -6.56 13.15 -2.55
CA ILE A 29 -7.85 12.60 -2.98
C ILE A 29 -8.97 13.13 -2.07
N GLY A 30 -8.74 13.19 -0.75
CA GLY A 30 -9.68 13.78 0.21
C GLY A 30 -9.99 15.25 -0.11
N ASN A 31 -9.02 16.02 -0.59
CA ASN A 31 -9.23 17.41 -1.00
C ASN A 31 -10.20 17.55 -2.19
N LEU A 32 -10.47 16.49 -2.95
CA LEU A 32 -11.50 16.49 -4.00
C LEU A 32 -12.93 16.57 -3.43
N SER A 33 -13.11 16.41 -2.12
CA SER A 33 -14.38 16.72 -1.44
C SER A 33 -14.61 18.23 -1.23
N SER A 34 -13.63 19.07 -1.58
CA SER A 34 -13.76 20.52 -1.48
C SER A 34 -14.77 21.05 -2.49
N PRO A 35 -15.45 22.19 -2.20
CA PRO A 35 -16.48 22.78 -3.06
C PRO A 35 -15.99 23.23 -4.45
N GLY A 36 -14.69 23.19 -4.73
CA GLY A 36 -14.13 23.42 -6.06
C GLY A 36 -14.27 22.24 -7.03
N TYR A 37 -14.78 21.09 -6.55
CA TYR A 37 -14.94 19.87 -7.33
C TYR A 37 -16.34 19.29 -7.11
N GLU A 38 -16.91 18.73 -8.16
CA GLU A 38 -18.16 17.99 -8.10
C GLU A 38 -17.85 16.52 -8.41
N SER A 39 -18.39 15.62 -7.59
CA SER A 39 -18.26 14.18 -7.80
C SER A 39 -19.60 13.53 -7.51
N THR A 40 -19.93 12.52 -8.30
CA THR A 40 -21.11 11.69 -8.05
C THR A 40 -20.80 10.67 -6.96
N PRO A 41 -21.82 10.20 -6.21
CA PRO A 41 -21.63 9.13 -5.23
C PRO A 41 -21.02 7.86 -5.85
N GLU A 42 -21.32 7.56 -7.12
CA GLU A 42 -20.76 6.43 -7.84
C GLU A 42 -19.25 6.58 -8.12
N GLU A 43 -18.79 7.80 -8.44
CA GLU A 43 -17.36 8.09 -8.63
C GLU A 43 -16.58 7.99 -7.32
N VAL A 44 -17.17 8.49 -6.23
CA VAL A 44 -16.60 8.34 -4.88
C VAL A 44 -16.45 6.86 -4.52
N ASP A 45 -17.49 6.06 -4.74
CA ASP A 45 -17.45 4.61 -4.47
C ASP A 45 -16.35 3.90 -5.29
N LYS A 46 -16.26 4.21 -6.59
CA LYS A 46 -15.20 3.66 -7.46
C LYS A 46 -13.79 4.01 -6.97
N ILE A 47 -13.58 5.25 -6.52
CA ILE A 47 -12.28 5.68 -5.96
C ILE A 47 -11.92 4.83 -4.75
N PHE A 48 -12.82 4.71 -3.77
CA PHE A 48 -12.55 3.97 -2.54
C PHE A 48 -12.45 2.46 -2.78
N LEU A 49 -13.24 1.89 -3.69
CA LEU A 49 -13.15 0.50 -4.09
C LEU A 49 -11.76 0.17 -4.66
N ALA A 50 -11.25 1.00 -5.57
CA ALA A 50 -9.93 0.80 -6.16
C ALA A 50 -8.80 0.93 -5.13
N LEU A 51 -8.90 1.89 -4.21
CA LEU A 51 -7.97 2.04 -3.09
C LEU A 51 -7.98 0.80 -2.18
N GLN A 52 -9.17 0.34 -1.79
CA GLN A 52 -9.33 -0.82 -0.91
C GLN A 52 -8.79 -2.11 -1.56
N GLN A 53 -9.13 -2.38 -2.82
CA GLN A 53 -8.58 -3.52 -3.57
C GLN A 53 -7.05 -3.51 -3.62
N THR A 54 -6.44 -2.33 -3.79
CA THR A 54 -4.98 -2.19 -3.81
C THR A 54 -4.38 -2.48 -2.43
N LEU A 55 -5.02 -2.01 -1.36
CA LEU A 55 -4.60 -2.28 0.02
C LEU A 55 -4.71 -3.77 0.35
N ASP A 56 -5.82 -4.41 0.02
CA ASP A 56 -6.04 -5.85 0.25
C ASP A 56 -5.03 -6.71 -0.49
N ASN A 57 -4.81 -6.43 -1.78
CA ASN A 57 -3.80 -7.14 -2.57
C ASN A 57 -2.39 -6.96 -1.99
N THR A 58 -2.05 -5.76 -1.54
CA THR A 58 -0.74 -5.47 -0.93
C THR A 58 -0.60 -6.22 0.39
N LYS A 59 -1.61 -6.18 1.26
CA LYS A 59 -1.64 -6.91 2.55
C LYS A 59 -1.56 -8.42 2.36
N ALA A 60 -2.22 -8.95 1.33
CA ALA A 60 -2.15 -10.36 0.97
C ALA A 60 -0.71 -10.78 0.61
N ARG A 61 0.07 -9.93 -0.07
CA ARG A 61 1.49 -10.23 -0.38
C ARG A 61 2.35 -10.34 0.88
N PHE A 62 2.16 -9.46 1.86
CA PHE A 62 2.83 -9.56 3.18
C PHE A 62 2.42 -10.82 3.94
N SER A 63 1.20 -11.32 3.72
CA SER A 63 0.69 -12.54 4.36
C SER A 63 1.18 -13.82 3.67
N LYS A 64 1.33 -13.80 2.33
CA LYS A 64 1.84 -14.92 1.53
C LYS A 64 3.33 -15.16 1.74
N SER A 65 4.14 -14.13 1.96
CA SER A 65 5.56 -14.29 2.30
C SER A 65 5.83 -15.04 3.61
N ARG A 66 4.81 -15.32 4.44
CA ARG A 66 4.92 -16.21 5.61
C ARG A 66 4.61 -17.68 5.32
N LYS A 67 4.12 -18.02 4.13
CA LYS A 67 3.63 -19.38 3.76
C LYS A 67 4.47 -20.10 2.71
N GLU A 68 5.64 -19.57 2.34
CA GLU A 68 6.49 -20.16 1.30
C GLU A 68 7.71 -20.89 1.91
N GLU A 69 7.46 -21.78 2.86
CA GLU A 69 8.45 -22.77 3.33
C GLU A 69 7.78 -24.11 3.70
N THR A 70 6.86 -24.60 2.87
CA THR A 70 6.41 -26.00 2.92
C THR A 70 6.13 -26.49 1.51
N GLY A 71 7.20 -27.02 0.92
CA GLY A 71 7.21 -27.70 -0.37
C GLY A 71 8.43 -28.60 -0.49
N LYS A 72 8.87 -29.23 0.62
CA LYS A 72 9.72 -30.43 0.54
C LYS A 72 8.78 -31.61 0.37
N PHE A 73 8.60 -32.04 -0.87
CA PHE A 73 8.07 -33.37 -1.17
C PHE A 73 9.31 -34.28 -1.28
N GLU A 74 9.48 -35.18 -0.32
CA GLU A 74 10.46 -36.28 -0.41
C GLU A 74 9.67 -37.54 -0.80
N LEU A 75 10.26 -38.33 -1.71
CA LEU A 75 9.75 -39.60 -2.20
C LEU A 75 10.56 -40.74 -1.57
#